data_AF-A0A1U7WD90-F1
#
_entry.id   AF-A0A1U7WD90-F1
#
_cell.length_a   1.000
_cell.length_b   1.000
_cell.length_c   1.000
_cell.angle_alpha   90.00
_cell.angle_beta   90.00
_cell.angle_gamma   90.00
#
_symmetry.space_group_name_H-M   'P 1'
#
loop_
_entity.id
_entity.type
_entity.pdbx_description
1 polymer ?
#
loop_
_entity_poly.entity_id
_entity_poly.type
_entity_poly.pdbx_seq_one_letter_code
_entity_poly.pdbx_strand_id
1 'polypeptide(L)'
;VTCRLLETMRVIDNEICYRAKEYLTIHKLFSTRADLHRTVYMHPKVKAIELMVVDALIKANDHLQIASYIDEPAQYWMLDDTIVKRIETSTDQELEESRNLIRRIRRRDIYQFCNEFAVPKEKLEHFKNVTAQDITCSQNSDAHLNEEDVIVTNVKIDLASGRNNPLERISFFQDYDSFEKFPIKDDRISHLLPACYQDMIVRVYTRKSELVEAVSEAFENFQMKTYGKKTQVHATPEKKKRLKY
;
A
#
# COMPACT_ATOMS: atom_id res chain seq x y z
N VAL A 1 17.50 -11.39 -16.21
CA VAL A 1 18.20 -10.74 -15.08
C VAL A 1 18.45 -11.72 -13.95
N THR A 2 17.45 -12.51 -13.53
CA THR A 2 17.56 -13.47 -12.41
C THR A 2 18.60 -14.57 -12.62
N CYS A 3 18.72 -15.13 -13.84
CA CYS A 3 19.71 -16.18 -14.11
C CYS A 3 21.15 -15.75 -13.83
N ARG A 4 21.51 -14.49 -14.14
CA ARG A 4 22.88 -13.98 -13.95
C ARG A 4 23.31 -13.94 -12.47
N LEU A 5 22.41 -13.56 -11.57
CA LEU A 5 22.74 -13.52 -10.13
C LEU A 5 22.92 -14.94 -9.57
N LEU A 6 22.07 -15.88 -10.00
CA LEU A 6 22.17 -17.29 -9.58
C LEU A 6 23.44 -17.97 -10.11
N GLU A 7 23.88 -17.62 -11.32
CA GLU A 7 25.11 -18.15 -11.92
C GLU A 7 26.39 -17.60 -11.27
N THR A 8 26.32 -16.42 -10.67
CA THR A 8 27.50 -15.68 -10.16
C THR A 8 27.61 -15.65 -8.64
N MET A 9 26.63 -16.17 -7.91
CA MET A 9 26.64 -16.23 -6.45
C MET A 9 27.53 -17.38 -5.92
N ARG A 10 27.95 -17.25 -4.66
CA ARG A 10 28.72 -18.27 -3.94
C ARG A 10 28.28 -18.36 -2.49
N VAL A 11 28.65 -19.45 -1.83
CA VAL A 11 28.53 -19.57 -0.38
C VAL A 11 29.90 -19.29 0.24
N ILE A 12 29.99 -18.28 1.10
CA ILE A 12 31.18 -17.93 1.89
C ILE A 12 30.71 -17.80 3.34
N ASP A 13 31.37 -18.50 4.27
CA ASP A 13 31.00 -18.54 5.69
C ASP A 13 29.49 -18.80 5.93
N ASN A 14 28.96 -19.83 5.27
CA ASN A 14 27.54 -20.23 5.32
C ASN A 14 26.52 -19.15 4.88
N GLU A 15 26.96 -18.13 4.15
CA GLU A 15 26.08 -17.10 3.59
C GLU A 15 26.17 -17.04 2.06
N ILE A 16 25.02 -16.82 1.41
CA ILE A 16 24.98 -16.52 -0.03
C ILE A 16 25.56 -15.11 -0.23
N CYS A 17 26.66 -15.07 -0.98
CA CYS A 17 27.38 -13.86 -1.34
C CYS A 17 27.31 -13.64 -2.85
N TYR A 18 27.29 -12.38 -3.28
CA TYR A 18 27.25 -12.00 -4.69
C TYR A 18 28.54 -11.32 -5.11
N ARG A 19 28.87 -11.40 -6.41
CA ARG A 19 30.03 -10.67 -6.92
C ARG A 19 29.79 -9.16 -6.80
N ALA A 20 30.78 -8.42 -6.30
CA ALA A 20 30.65 -6.99 -5.99
C ALA A 20 30.15 -6.16 -7.18
N LYS A 21 30.59 -6.46 -8.41
CA LYS A 21 30.14 -5.78 -9.64
C LYS A 21 28.64 -5.87 -9.92
N GLU A 22 27.94 -6.81 -9.29
CA GLU A 22 26.50 -7.03 -9.48
C GLU A 22 25.63 -6.15 -8.56
N TYR A 23 26.22 -5.30 -7.71
CA TYR A 23 25.48 -4.49 -6.73
C TYR A 23 24.34 -3.66 -7.36
N LEU A 24 24.53 -3.05 -8.54
CA LEU A 24 23.48 -2.29 -9.23
C LEU A 24 22.31 -3.16 -9.64
N THR A 25 22.57 -4.42 -9.95
CA THR A 25 21.54 -5.38 -10.38
C THR A 25 20.69 -5.81 -9.21
N ILE A 26 21.33 -6.02 -8.05
CA ILE A 26 20.66 -6.27 -6.78
C ILE A 26 19.87 -5.03 -6.34
N HIS A 27 20.44 -3.83 -6.43
CA HIS A 27 19.69 -2.60 -6.16
C HIS A 27 18.46 -2.49 -7.07
N LYS A 28 18.62 -2.75 -8.37
CA LYS A 28 17.52 -2.74 -9.35
C LYS A 28 16.42 -3.73 -8.99
N LEU A 29 16.74 -4.89 -8.42
CA LEU A 29 15.73 -5.84 -7.91
C LEU A 29 14.83 -5.17 -6.87
N PHE A 30 15.41 -4.50 -5.88
CA PHE A 30 14.64 -3.81 -4.84
C PHE A 30 13.87 -2.61 -5.38
N SER A 31 14.48 -1.80 -6.25
CA SER A 31 13.78 -0.67 -6.89
C SER A 31 12.60 -1.16 -7.73
N THR A 32 12.77 -2.24 -8.51
CA THR A 32 11.69 -2.84 -9.29
C THR A 32 10.55 -3.32 -8.39
N ARG A 33 10.88 -3.94 -7.25
CA ARG A 33 9.87 -4.34 -6.25
C ARG A 33 9.09 -3.11 -5.73
N ALA A 34 9.78 -2.05 -5.34
CA ALA A 34 9.15 -0.82 -4.87
C ALA A 34 8.26 -0.17 -5.95
N ASP A 35 8.70 -0.19 -7.21
CA ASP A 35 7.94 0.31 -8.36
C ASP A 35 6.66 -0.51 -8.61
N LEU A 36 6.73 -1.84 -8.51
CA LEU A 36 5.55 -2.72 -8.60
C LEU A 36 4.56 -2.45 -7.46
N HIS A 37 5.06 -2.22 -6.23
CA HIS A 37 4.20 -1.82 -5.11
C HIS A 37 3.50 -0.49 -5.39
N ARG A 38 4.22 0.49 -5.93
CA ARG A 38 3.67 1.82 -6.24
C ARG A 38 2.65 1.80 -7.36
N THR A 39 2.92 1.05 -8.42
CA THR A 39 2.17 1.14 -9.68
C THR A 39 1.07 0.08 -9.82
N VAL A 40 1.27 -1.10 -9.24
CA VAL A 40 0.37 -2.26 -9.41
C VAL A 40 -0.30 -2.62 -8.10
N TYR A 41 0.47 -3.06 -7.09
CA TYR A 41 -0.11 -3.68 -5.89
C TYR A 41 -0.89 -2.68 -5.04
N MET A 42 -0.40 -1.44 -4.92
CA MET A 42 -1.05 -0.38 -4.16
C MET A 42 -1.74 0.62 -5.09
N HIS A 43 -2.17 0.21 -6.28
CA HIS A 43 -2.88 1.11 -7.20
C HIS A 43 -4.21 1.59 -6.57
N PRO A 44 -4.56 2.90 -6.62
CA PRO A 44 -5.72 3.44 -5.93
C PRO A 44 -7.04 2.70 -6.18
N LYS A 45 -7.32 2.34 -7.44
CA LYS A 45 -8.56 1.61 -7.78
C LYS A 45 -8.56 0.17 -7.29
N VAL A 46 -7.40 -0.49 -7.29
CA VAL A 46 -7.27 -1.87 -6.79
C VAL A 46 -7.53 -1.85 -5.28
N LYS A 47 -6.90 -0.90 -4.58
CA LYS A 47 -7.07 -0.76 -3.14
C LYS A 47 -8.50 -0.36 -2.75
N ALA A 48 -9.18 0.46 -3.54
CA ALA A 48 -10.61 0.76 -3.33
C ALA A 48 -11.49 -0.50 -3.40
N ILE A 49 -11.24 -1.41 -4.35
CA ILE A 49 -11.95 -2.69 -4.46
C ILE A 49 -11.59 -3.60 -3.28
N GLU A 50 -10.31 -3.70 -2.94
CA GLU A 50 -9.82 -4.49 -1.79
C GLU A 50 -10.52 -4.06 -0.49
N LEU A 51 -10.62 -2.75 -0.23
CA LEU A 51 -11.33 -2.19 0.93
C LEU A 51 -12.80 -2.61 0.95
N MET A 52 -13.49 -2.61 -0.20
CA MET A 52 -14.88 -3.07 -0.27
C MET A 52 -15.03 -4.57 -0.06
N VAL A 53 -14.08 -5.37 -0.55
CA VAL A 53 -14.07 -6.82 -0.31
C VAL A 53 -13.85 -7.09 1.18
N VAL A 54 -12.92 -6.40 1.83
CA VAL A 54 -12.70 -6.51 3.28
C VAL A 54 -13.97 -6.11 4.05
N ASP A 55 -14.60 -4.98 3.73
CA ASP A 55 -15.86 -4.56 4.38
C ASP A 55 -16.96 -5.62 4.18
N ALA A 56 -17.05 -6.25 3.00
CA ALA A 56 -18.00 -7.33 2.74
C ALA A 56 -17.70 -8.60 3.56
N LEU A 57 -16.42 -8.98 3.70
CA LEU A 57 -16.01 -10.14 4.49
C LEU A 57 -16.23 -9.90 5.99
N ILE A 58 -15.93 -8.71 6.50
CA ILE A 58 -16.20 -8.32 7.89
C ILE A 58 -17.70 -8.46 8.19
N LYS A 59 -18.56 -7.92 7.33
CA LYS A 59 -20.02 -8.00 7.50
C LYS A 59 -20.56 -9.42 7.36
N ALA A 60 -19.88 -10.28 6.62
CA ALA A 60 -20.27 -11.68 6.48
C ALA A 60 -19.76 -12.57 7.62
N ASN A 61 -18.80 -12.06 8.42
CA ASN A 61 -18.09 -12.87 9.40
C ASN A 61 -19.00 -13.38 10.52
N ASP A 62 -19.98 -12.58 10.98
CA ASP A 62 -20.88 -13.01 12.06
C ASP A 62 -21.72 -14.23 11.66
N HIS A 63 -22.04 -14.38 10.37
CA HIS A 63 -22.78 -15.52 9.84
C HIS A 63 -21.89 -16.66 9.36
N LEU A 64 -20.83 -16.35 8.60
CA LEU A 64 -19.96 -17.35 7.99
C LEU A 64 -18.80 -17.81 8.89
N GLN A 65 -18.53 -17.08 9.97
CA GLN A 65 -17.44 -17.34 10.92
C GLN A 65 -16.08 -17.48 10.22
N ILE A 66 -15.81 -16.61 9.24
CA ILE A 66 -14.63 -16.68 8.36
C ILE A 66 -13.35 -16.65 9.18
N ALA A 67 -13.29 -15.77 10.19
CA ALA A 67 -12.11 -15.58 11.02
C ALA A 67 -11.75 -16.83 11.83
N SER A 68 -12.71 -17.67 12.23
CA SER A 68 -12.40 -18.85 13.06
C SER A 68 -11.70 -19.96 12.26
N TYR A 69 -11.78 -19.94 10.93
CA TYR A 69 -11.18 -20.97 10.09
C TYR A 69 -9.65 -20.89 10.09
N ILE A 70 -9.06 -19.76 10.50
CA ILE A 70 -7.61 -19.59 10.56
C ILE A 70 -6.95 -20.43 11.65
N ASP A 71 -7.73 -20.80 12.68
CA ASP A 71 -7.23 -21.55 13.83
C ASP A 71 -7.22 -23.07 13.59
N GLU A 72 -7.94 -23.54 12.56
CA GLU A 72 -8.09 -24.96 12.23
C GLU A 72 -7.63 -25.25 10.79
N PRO A 73 -6.47 -25.91 10.57
CA PRO A 73 -5.95 -26.21 9.24
C PRO A 73 -6.94 -26.94 8.32
N ALA A 74 -7.78 -27.81 8.89
CA ALA A 74 -8.80 -28.54 8.15
C ALA A 74 -9.92 -27.64 7.60
N GLN A 75 -10.12 -26.45 8.15
CA GLN A 75 -11.04 -25.42 7.65
C GLN A 75 -10.30 -24.39 6.80
N TYR A 76 -9.11 -23.98 7.21
CA TYR A 76 -8.32 -22.96 6.52
C TYR A 76 -8.05 -23.32 5.05
N TRP A 77 -7.76 -24.59 4.74
CA TRP A 77 -7.50 -24.99 3.35
C TRP A 77 -8.70 -24.78 2.41
N MET A 78 -9.91 -24.74 2.95
CA MET A 78 -11.14 -24.49 2.18
C MET A 78 -11.37 -22.99 1.92
N LEU A 79 -10.63 -22.10 2.59
CA LEU A 79 -10.72 -20.67 2.34
C LEU A 79 -9.98 -20.31 1.07
N ASP A 80 -10.75 -19.98 0.04
CA ASP A 80 -10.27 -19.43 -1.22
C ASP A 80 -11.22 -18.31 -1.72
N ASP A 81 -10.94 -17.80 -2.91
CA ASP A 81 -11.71 -16.72 -3.52
C ASP A 81 -13.19 -17.09 -3.79
N THR A 82 -13.57 -18.38 -3.71
CA THR A 82 -14.96 -18.80 -3.86
C THR A 82 -15.85 -18.22 -2.77
N ILE A 83 -15.30 -17.78 -1.63
CA ILE A 83 -16.06 -17.12 -0.56
C ILE A 83 -16.80 -15.87 -1.06
N VAL A 84 -16.19 -15.11 -1.97
CA VAL A 84 -16.84 -13.94 -2.59
C VAL A 84 -18.04 -14.39 -3.39
N LYS A 85 -17.92 -15.51 -4.13
CA LYS A 85 -19.03 -16.06 -4.90
C LYS A 85 -20.13 -16.60 -4.00
N ARG A 86 -19.77 -17.28 -2.91
CA ARG A 86 -20.69 -17.81 -1.90
C ARG A 86 -21.55 -16.70 -1.28
N ILE A 87 -20.95 -15.58 -0.89
CA ILE A 87 -21.69 -14.40 -0.38
C ILE A 87 -22.59 -13.82 -1.48
N GLU A 88 -22.06 -13.68 -2.70
CA GLU A 88 -22.80 -13.11 -3.84
C GLU A 88 -24.07 -13.88 -4.18
N THR A 89 -24.03 -15.22 -4.11
CA THR A 89 -25.14 -16.11 -4.48
C THR A 89 -26.01 -16.58 -3.30
N SER A 90 -25.60 -16.31 -2.05
CA SER A 90 -26.41 -16.67 -0.89
C SER A 90 -27.77 -15.95 -0.92
N THR A 91 -28.80 -16.63 -0.44
CA THR A 91 -30.15 -16.08 -0.20
C THR A 91 -30.36 -15.62 1.25
N ASP A 92 -29.37 -15.85 2.13
CA ASP A 92 -29.47 -15.54 3.55
C ASP A 92 -29.58 -14.03 3.76
N GLN A 93 -30.42 -13.65 4.73
CA GLN A 93 -30.72 -12.25 5.03
C GLN A 93 -29.54 -11.59 5.76
N GLU A 94 -28.85 -12.35 6.59
CA GLU A 94 -27.65 -11.98 7.34
C GLU A 94 -26.49 -11.56 6.42
N LEU A 95 -26.49 -12.04 5.17
CA LEU A 95 -25.47 -11.71 4.17
C LEU A 95 -25.88 -10.57 3.23
N GLU A 96 -27.01 -9.91 3.46
CA GLU A 96 -27.53 -8.89 2.55
C GLU A 96 -26.56 -7.72 2.35
N GLU A 97 -26.01 -7.16 3.44
CA GLU A 97 -25.09 -6.03 3.34
C GLU A 97 -23.80 -6.38 2.58
N SER A 98 -23.20 -7.53 2.90
CA SER A 98 -22.02 -8.05 2.21
C SER A 98 -22.28 -8.30 0.73
N ARG A 99 -23.43 -8.92 0.41
CA ARG A 99 -23.87 -9.18 -0.96
C ARG A 99 -24.09 -7.88 -1.74
N ASN A 100 -24.63 -6.85 -1.10
CA ASN A 100 -24.80 -5.53 -1.71
C ASN A 100 -23.46 -4.85 -2.02
N LEU A 101 -22.46 -4.94 -1.13
CA LEU A 101 -21.10 -4.46 -1.42
C LEU A 101 -20.47 -5.19 -2.62
N ILE A 102 -20.59 -6.51 -2.70
CA ILE A 102 -20.08 -7.28 -3.84
C ILE A 102 -20.78 -6.88 -5.15
N ARG A 103 -22.11 -6.71 -5.13
CA ARG A 103 -22.88 -6.23 -6.30
C ARG A 103 -22.42 -4.85 -6.76
N ARG A 104 -22.11 -3.93 -5.83
CA ARG A 104 -21.54 -2.61 -6.15
C ARG A 104 -20.20 -2.74 -6.88
N ILE A 105 -19.31 -3.61 -6.39
CA ILE A 105 -18.02 -3.91 -7.05
C ILE A 105 -18.26 -4.40 -8.50
N ARG A 106 -19.20 -5.34 -8.72
CA ARG A 106 -19.53 -5.85 -10.07
C ARG A 106 -20.00 -4.75 -11.02
N ARG A 107 -20.77 -3.78 -10.51
CA ARG A 107 -21.26 -2.62 -11.27
C ARG A 107 -20.21 -1.50 -11.42
N ARG A 108 -19.01 -1.70 -10.88
CA ARG A 108 -17.94 -0.68 -10.79
C ARG A 108 -18.36 0.58 -10.02
N ASP A 109 -19.36 0.46 -9.16
CA ASP A 109 -19.68 1.46 -8.13
C ASP A 109 -18.76 1.20 -6.94
N ILE A 110 -17.51 1.64 -7.07
CA ILE A 110 -16.46 1.39 -6.07
C ILE A 110 -16.26 2.61 -5.16
N TYR A 111 -15.59 2.41 -4.02
CA TYR A 111 -15.14 3.52 -3.20
C TYR A 111 -14.29 4.51 -4.01
N GLN A 112 -14.54 5.80 -3.80
CA GLN A 112 -13.96 6.85 -4.62
C GLN A 112 -12.65 7.32 -4.01
N PHE A 113 -11.58 7.26 -4.78
CA PHE A 113 -10.33 7.93 -4.44
C PHE A 113 -10.56 9.44 -4.46
N CYS A 114 -10.30 10.08 -3.32
CA CYS A 114 -10.34 11.53 -3.17
C CYS A 114 -8.97 12.12 -3.51
N ASN A 115 -7.95 11.74 -2.74
CA ASN A 115 -6.64 12.38 -2.80
C ASN A 115 -5.55 11.52 -2.11
N GLU A 116 -4.27 11.84 -2.35
CA GLU A 116 -3.12 11.23 -1.69
C GLU A 116 -1.97 12.24 -1.48
N PHE A 117 -1.12 11.99 -0.48
CA PHE A 117 0.17 12.69 -0.37
C PHE A 117 1.28 11.73 0.05
N ALA A 118 2.50 12.03 -0.42
CA ALA A 118 3.72 11.43 0.09
C ALA A 118 4.24 12.27 1.26
N VAL A 119 4.41 11.63 2.42
CA VAL A 119 4.93 12.28 3.62
C VAL A 119 6.35 12.78 3.34
N PRO A 120 6.65 14.07 3.60
CA PRO A 120 8.00 14.60 3.40
C PRO A 120 9.05 13.81 4.19
N LYS A 121 10.23 13.61 3.58
CA LYS A 121 11.33 12.80 4.15
C LYS A 121 11.66 13.21 5.58
N GLU A 122 11.69 14.52 5.85
CA GLU A 122 12.07 15.11 7.13
C GLU A 122 11.04 14.82 8.23
N LYS A 123 9.81 14.47 7.85
CA LYS A 123 8.69 14.18 8.76
C LYS A 123 8.46 12.69 8.96
N LEU A 124 9.14 11.81 8.19
CA LEU A 124 8.97 10.36 8.28
C LEU A 124 9.29 9.82 9.67
N GLU A 125 10.30 10.38 10.35
CA GLU A 125 10.74 9.90 11.66
C GLU A 125 9.66 9.96 12.73
N HIS A 126 8.91 11.05 12.75
CA HIS A 126 7.87 11.34 13.74
C HIS A 126 6.46 11.14 13.16
N PHE A 127 6.34 10.44 12.03
CA PHE A 127 5.08 10.20 11.37
C PHE A 127 4.18 9.32 12.24
N LYS A 128 2.93 9.76 12.42
CA LYS A 128 1.85 8.96 13.00
C LYS A 128 0.84 8.65 11.90
N ASN A 129 0.27 7.45 11.94
CA ASN A 129 -0.75 7.05 10.99
C ASN A 129 -1.92 8.03 11.03
N VAL A 130 -2.31 8.53 9.86
CA VAL A 130 -3.47 9.40 9.71
C VAL A 130 -4.73 8.55 9.82
N THR A 131 -5.72 9.06 10.53
CA THR A 131 -7.01 8.40 10.80
C THR A 131 -8.14 9.12 10.10
N ALA A 132 -9.32 8.48 10.00
CA ALA A 132 -10.53 9.16 9.50
C ALA A 132 -10.89 10.38 10.36
N GLN A 133 -10.70 10.28 11.68
CA GLN A 133 -10.93 11.37 12.63
C GLN A 133 -10.06 12.60 12.34
N ASP A 134 -8.77 12.40 12.02
CA ASP A 134 -7.88 13.52 11.66
C ASP A 134 -8.41 14.33 10.46
N ILE A 135 -9.06 13.63 9.52
CA ILE A 135 -9.65 14.23 8.32
C ILE A 135 -10.95 14.94 8.67
N THR A 136 -11.87 14.29 9.39
CA THR A 136 -13.16 14.90 9.76
C THR A 136 -12.98 16.11 10.69
N CYS A 137 -12.00 16.10 11.60
CA CYS A 137 -11.65 17.27 12.42
C CYS A 137 -11.02 18.42 11.60
N SER A 138 -10.67 18.19 10.34
CA SER A 138 -10.10 19.19 9.42
C SER A 138 -11.08 19.68 8.36
N GLN A 139 -12.36 19.30 8.45
CA GLN A 139 -13.40 19.73 7.53
C GLN A 139 -13.72 21.24 7.65
N ASN A 140 -14.29 21.81 6.58
CA ASN A 140 -14.83 23.16 6.60
C ASN A 140 -16.13 23.20 7.41
N SER A 141 -16.51 24.38 7.95
CA SER A 141 -17.70 24.54 8.79
C SER A 141 -19.01 24.10 8.12
N ASP A 142 -19.06 24.13 6.79
CA ASP A 142 -20.25 23.79 6.00
C ASP A 142 -20.31 22.31 5.59
N ALA A 143 -19.24 21.55 5.84
CA ALA A 143 -19.20 20.12 5.57
C ALA A 143 -19.69 19.33 6.80
N HIS A 144 -20.52 18.31 6.56
CA HIS A 144 -21.00 17.37 7.59
C HIS A 144 -20.47 15.96 7.30
N LEU A 145 -19.14 15.80 7.31
CA LEU A 145 -18.48 14.51 7.13
C LEU A 145 -18.44 13.73 8.44
N ASN A 146 -18.92 12.48 8.40
CA ASN A 146 -18.75 11.52 9.47
C ASN A 146 -17.51 10.64 9.22
N GLU A 147 -16.95 10.06 10.28
CA GLU A 147 -15.78 9.17 10.15
C GLU A 147 -16.08 7.93 9.29
N GLU A 148 -17.31 7.43 9.34
CA GLU A 148 -17.80 6.33 8.51
C GLU A 148 -17.86 6.66 7.01
N ASP A 149 -17.78 7.94 6.62
CA ASP A 149 -17.75 8.34 5.22
C ASP A 149 -16.34 8.38 4.64
N VAL A 150 -15.32 8.35 5.50
CA VAL A 150 -13.91 8.54 5.17
C VAL A 150 -13.15 7.23 5.38
N ILE A 151 -12.30 6.88 4.43
CA ILE A 151 -11.37 5.76 4.57
C ILE A 151 -9.96 6.28 4.35
N VAL A 152 -9.06 6.02 5.30
CA VAL A 152 -7.66 6.42 5.21
C VAL A 152 -6.78 5.17 5.13
N THR A 153 -5.89 5.15 4.14
CA THR A 153 -4.86 4.11 4.00
C THR A 153 -3.48 4.74 4.12
N ASN A 154 -2.69 4.27 5.09
CA ASN A 154 -1.29 4.65 5.28
C ASN A 154 -0.41 3.56 4.63
N VAL A 155 0.16 3.85 3.47
CA VAL A 155 0.89 2.89 2.63
C VAL A 155 2.38 3.12 2.77
N LYS A 156 3.10 2.12 3.29
CA LYS A 156 4.56 2.10 3.35
C LYS A 156 5.13 1.38 2.13
N ILE A 157 6.03 2.02 1.39
CA ILE A 157 6.77 1.40 0.30
C ILE A 157 8.26 1.59 0.59
N ASP A 158 9.02 0.50 0.70
CA ASP A 158 10.46 0.54 0.92
C ASP A 158 11.22 -0.39 -0.03
N LEU A 159 12.54 -0.31 0.02
CA LEU A 159 13.45 -1.24 -0.66
C LEU A 159 13.64 -2.56 0.13
N ALA A 160 12.59 -3.05 0.82
CA ALA A 160 12.59 -4.26 1.64
C ALA A 160 13.51 -4.23 2.89
N SER A 161 14.02 -3.06 3.25
CA SER A 161 14.86 -2.87 4.44
C SER A 161 14.47 -1.63 5.26
N GLY A 162 13.19 -1.24 5.23
CA GLY A 162 12.72 -0.05 5.94
C GLY A 162 13.43 1.20 5.44
N ARG A 163 14.03 1.96 6.35
CA ARG A 163 14.76 3.20 6.03
C ARG A 163 16.23 2.98 5.65
N ASN A 164 16.71 1.74 5.69
CA ASN A 164 18.12 1.43 5.45
C ASN A 164 18.36 1.00 4.01
N ASN A 165 19.60 1.17 3.52
CA ASN A 165 19.99 0.63 2.23
C ASN A 165 19.99 -0.91 2.30
N PRO A 166 19.23 -1.61 1.43
CA PRO A 166 19.17 -3.08 1.48
C PRO A 166 20.52 -3.76 1.19
N LEU A 167 21.45 -3.08 0.51
CA LEU A 167 22.77 -3.62 0.19
C LEU A 167 23.67 -3.79 1.43
N GLU A 168 23.41 -3.05 2.50
CA GLU A 168 24.18 -3.17 3.76
C GLU A 168 23.96 -4.52 4.45
N ARG A 169 22.86 -5.22 4.12
CA ARG A 169 22.52 -6.55 4.64
C ARG A 169 22.93 -7.68 3.71
N ILE A 170 23.65 -7.36 2.63
CA ILE A 170 24.06 -8.32 1.61
C ILE A 170 25.58 -8.39 1.59
N SER A 171 26.08 -9.61 1.65
CA SER A 171 27.50 -9.92 1.58
C SER A 171 27.96 -10.02 0.12
N PHE A 172 29.09 -9.39 -0.19
CA PHE A 172 29.70 -9.39 -1.51
C PHE A 172 31.11 -9.96 -1.47
N PHE A 173 31.60 -10.43 -2.61
CA PHE A 173 32.99 -10.81 -2.82
C PHE A 173 33.53 -10.18 -4.11
N GLN A 174 34.84 -9.95 -4.19
CA GLN A 174 35.43 -9.20 -5.31
C GLN A 174 35.40 -10.02 -6.61
N ASP A 175 36.08 -11.17 -6.62
CA ASP A 175 36.23 -12.05 -7.78
C ASP A 175 36.15 -13.53 -7.39
N TYR A 176 36.13 -14.42 -8.38
CA TYR A 176 35.99 -15.86 -8.16
C TYR A 176 37.16 -16.52 -7.42
N ASP A 177 38.23 -15.79 -7.14
CA ASP A 177 39.35 -16.29 -6.31
C ASP A 177 39.31 -15.70 -4.90
N SER A 178 38.32 -14.86 -4.59
CA SER A 178 38.10 -14.30 -3.25
C SER A 178 37.32 -15.25 -2.36
N PHE A 179 37.82 -15.43 -1.14
CA PHE A 179 37.18 -16.20 -0.07
C PHE A 179 36.69 -15.33 1.09
N GLU A 180 36.92 -14.02 1.02
CA GLU A 180 36.43 -13.05 1.99
C GLU A 180 35.14 -12.41 1.49
N LYS A 181 34.21 -12.20 2.42
CA LYS A 181 32.98 -11.45 2.18
C LYS A 181 33.03 -10.08 2.83
N PHE A 182 32.40 -9.09 2.20
CA PHE A 182 32.30 -7.74 2.71
C PHE A 182 30.96 -7.09 2.33
N PRO A 183 30.44 -6.16 3.15
CA PRO A 183 29.27 -5.35 2.78
C PRO A 183 29.68 -4.21 1.85
N ILE A 184 28.75 -3.75 1.00
CA ILE A 184 28.92 -2.50 0.24
C ILE A 184 28.16 -1.39 0.98
N LYS A 185 28.89 -0.36 1.39
CA LYS A 185 28.34 0.83 2.06
C LYS A 185 27.88 1.88 1.05
N ASP A 186 26.94 2.72 1.47
CA ASP A 186 26.24 3.68 0.61
C ASP A 186 27.16 4.72 -0.05
N ASP A 187 28.21 5.12 0.66
CA ASP A 187 29.22 6.11 0.23
C ASP A 187 30.04 5.66 -0.99
N ARG A 188 30.03 4.35 -1.32
CA ARG A 188 30.85 3.76 -2.38
C ARG A 188 30.10 3.44 -3.66
N ILE A 189 28.81 3.74 -3.73
CA ILE A 189 27.95 3.20 -4.78
C ILE A 189 27.75 4.19 -5.94
N SER A 190 26.90 5.20 -5.74
CA SER A 190 26.56 6.20 -6.75
C SER A 190 25.71 7.30 -6.14
N HIS A 191 26.00 8.55 -6.46
CA HIS A 191 25.15 9.68 -6.10
C HIS A 191 23.79 9.70 -6.83
N LEU A 192 23.60 8.82 -7.82
CA LEU A 192 22.31 8.63 -8.51
C LEU A 192 21.39 7.63 -7.79
N LEU A 193 21.84 7.01 -6.69
CA LEU A 193 20.97 6.18 -5.86
C LEU A 193 20.04 7.02 -4.99
N PRO A 194 18.90 6.45 -4.53
CA PRO A 194 17.96 7.16 -3.69
C PRO A 194 18.59 7.63 -2.37
N ALA A 195 18.43 8.91 -2.04
CA ALA A 195 18.82 9.43 -0.72
C ALA A 195 17.86 9.00 0.42
N CYS A 196 16.76 8.33 0.07
CA CYS A 196 15.78 7.78 1.01
C CYS A 196 15.26 6.45 0.48
N TYR A 197 15.15 5.45 1.36
CA TYR A 197 14.80 4.07 1.01
C TYR A 197 13.35 3.70 1.34
N GLN A 198 12.58 4.66 1.86
CA GLN A 198 11.20 4.46 2.30
C GLN A 198 10.33 5.66 1.94
N ASP A 199 9.18 5.37 1.34
CA ASP A 199 8.05 6.28 1.20
C ASP A 199 6.93 5.90 2.17
N MET A 200 6.25 6.93 2.67
CA MET A 200 4.96 6.80 3.35
C MET A 200 3.94 7.62 2.57
N ILE A 201 2.90 6.96 2.07
CA ILE A 201 1.85 7.56 1.26
C ILE A 201 0.55 7.46 2.04
N VAL A 202 -0.05 8.59 2.37
CA VAL A 202 -1.39 8.62 2.95
C VAL A 202 -2.37 8.87 1.84
N ARG A 203 -3.39 8.04 1.76
CA ARG A 203 -4.41 8.12 0.73
C ARG A 203 -5.78 8.07 1.36
N VAL A 204 -6.68 8.91 0.85
CA VAL A 204 -8.03 9.07 1.38
C VAL A 204 -9.04 8.70 0.30
N TYR A 205 -10.03 7.93 0.71
CA TYR A 205 -11.19 7.54 -0.09
C TYR A 205 -12.47 7.93 0.64
N THR A 206 -13.57 7.91 -0.09
CA THR A 206 -14.91 7.99 0.47
C THR A 206 -15.78 6.85 -0.02
N ARG A 207 -16.73 6.44 0.84
CA ARG A 207 -17.74 5.42 0.53
C ARG A 207 -18.84 5.96 -0.40
N LYS A 208 -19.03 7.29 -0.42
CA LYS A 208 -20.11 8.03 -1.11
C LYS A 208 -19.53 8.98 -2.16
N SER A 209 -19.99 8.86 -3.41
CA SER A 209 -19.42 9.63 -4.54
C SER A 209 -19.56 11.14 -4.42
N GLU A 210 -20.64 11.59 -3.79
CA GLU A 210 -21.00 12.99 -3.57
C GLU A 210 -20.10 13.69 -2.56
N LEU A 211 -19.40 12.93 -1.70
CA LEU A 211 -18.52 13.47 -0.66
C LEU A 211 -17.06 13.64 -1.12
N VAL A 212 -16.73 13.29 -2.36
CA VAL A 212 -15.34 13.32 -2.87
C VAL A 212 -14.68 14.68 -2.70
N GLU A 213 -15.41 15.76 -3.02
CA GLU A 213 -14.88 17.12 -2.91
C GLU A 213 -14.68 17.53 -1.45
N ALA A 214 -15.69 17.37 -0.61
CA ALA A 214 -15.61 17.68 0.82
C ALA A 214 -14.47 16.91 1.52
N VAL A 215 -14.31 15.61 1.24
CA VAL A 215 -13.23 14.79 1.81
C VAL A 215 -11.86 15.22 1.28
N SER A 216 -11.75 15.58 0.00
CA SER A 216 -10.51 16.09 -0.58
C SER A 216 -10.09 17.42 0.08
N GLU A 217 -11.05 18.33 0.29
CA GLU A 217 -10.80 19.61 0.95
C GLU A 217 -10.40 19.44 2.42
N ALA A 218 -11.13 18.60 3.17
CA ALA A 218 -10.79 18.28 4.55
C ALA A 218 -9.38 17.69 4.68
N PHE A 219 -8.99 16.83 3.73
CA PHE A 219 -7.63 16.29 3.70
C PHE A 219 -6.56 17.33 3.33
N GLU A 220 -6.84 18.23 2.40
CA GLU A 220 -5.94 19.35 2.10
C GLU A 220 -5.76 20.28 3.30
N ASN A 221 -6.84 20.55 4.03
CA ASN A 221 -6.78 21.32 5.27
C ASN A 221 -5.93 20.61 6.33
N PHE A 222 -6.08 19.29 6.48
CA PHE A 222 -5.23 18.48 7.35
C PHE A 222 -3.75 18.60 6.94
N GLN A 223 -3.45 18.50 5.64
CA GLN A 223 -2.09 18.64 5.13
C GLN A 223 -1.50 20.03 5.42
N MET A 224 -2.28 21.09 5.22
CA MET A 224 -1.86 22.45 5.52
C MET A 224 -1.59 22.65 7.01
N LYS A 225 -2.48 22.17 7.89
CA LYS A 225 -2.30 22.26 9.35
C LYS A 225 -1.07 21.47 9.83
N THR A 226 -0.86 20.27 9.29
CA THR A 226 0.17 19.34 9.78
C THR A 226 1.55 19.55 9.15
N TYR A 227 1.59 19.87 7.85
CA TYR A 227 2.83 19.94 7.07
C TYR A 227 3.12 21.32 6.48
N GLY A 228 2.19 22.28 6.59
CA GLY A 228 2.36 23.64 6.08
C GLY A 228 2.35 23.78 4.56
N LYS A 229 2.02 22.70 3.82
CA LYS A 229 2.00 22.70 2.35
C LYS A 229 0.97 21.71 1.80
N LYS A 230 0.34 22.09 0.68
CA LYS A 230 -0.40 21.16 -0.19
C LYS A 230 0.63 20.45 -1.07
N THR A 231 0.93 19.19 -0.77
CA THR A 231 1.93 18.42 -1.53
C THR A 231 1.19 17.50 -2.50
N GLN A 232 0.57 18.08 -3.52
CA GLN A 232 -0.06 17.32 -4.60
C GLN A 232 0.86 17.33 -5.82
N VAL A 233 1.10 16.15 -6.40
CA VAL A 233 1.77 16.03 -7.70
C VAL A 233 0.80 16.33 -8.84
N HIS A 234 -0.49 16.00 -8.66
CA HIS A 234 -1.57 16.30 -9.59
C HIS A 234 -2.82 16.72 -8.81
N ALA A 235 -3.49 17.79 -9.23
CA ALA A 235 -4.79 18.16 -8.68
C ALA A 235 -5.82 17.06 -8.95
N THR A 236 -6.82 16.93 -8.06
CA THR A 236 -7.94 16.01 -8.27
C THR A 236 -8.61 16.31 -9.63
N PRO A 237 -8.67 15.34 -10.58
CA PRO A 237 -9.18 15.60 -11.91
C PRO A 237 -10.63 16.12 -11.89
N GLU A 238 -10.93 17.20 -12.62
CA GLU A 238 -12.27 17.81 -12.67
C GLU A 238 -13.39 16.83 -13.03
N LYS A 239 -13.08 15.77 -13.80
CA LYS A 239 -14.02 14.69 -14.14
C LYS A 239 -14.57 13.96 -12.92
N LYS A 240 -13.87 13.97 -11.79
CA LYS A 240 -14.33 13.38 -10.51
C LYS A 240 -15.19 14.34 -9.68
N LYS A 241 -15.15 15.65 -9.98
CA LYS A 241 -15.96 16.67 -9.32
C LYS A 241 -17.38 16.76 -9.90
N ARG A 242 -17.59 16.26 -11.12
CA ARG A 242 -18.90 16.25 -11.77
C ARG A 242 -19.67 15.01 -11.35
N LEU A 243 -20.80 15.20 -10.66
CA LEU A 243 -21.83 14.18 -10.48
C LEU A 243 -22.13 13.57 -11.86
N LYS A 244 -22.01 12.25 -11.98
CA LYS A 244 -22.50 11.55 -13.17
C LYS A 244 -24.03 11.55 -13.06
N TYR A 245 -24.66 12.45 -13.80
CA TYR A 245 -26.09 12.41 -14.10
C TYR A 245 -26.42 11.14 -14.88
#